data_AF-A0A966NK50-F1
#
_entry.id   AF-A0A966NK50-F1
#
_cell.length_a   1.000
_cell.length_b   1.000
_cell.length_c   1.000
_cell.angle_alpha   90.00
_cell.angle_beta   90.00
_cell.angle_gamma   90.00
#
_symmetry.space_group_name_H-M   'P 1'
#
loop_
_entity.id
_entity.type
_entity.pdbx_description
1 polymer ?
#
loop_
_entity_poly.entity_id
_entity_poly.type
_entity_poly.pdbx_seq_one_letter_code
_entity_poly.pdbx_strand_id
1 'polypeptide(L)'
;MLQTLPAWGRELRVVDPQGLDGPERVLLASIQGVLNRTGAVVWVQGPGMNARILDDLRGEGWVLREASGPWPLLREYRQAFAGLIIGQVGTESLNGATTLAGLTNAVVADPSLVDRLVAEGWPVLADARSRSTASLWAETRARVARGVMVHQEPSKTLHLRDLAISLGAWTVYTETASERIHQVQALGPHTRVFGWGRDELEF
;
A
#
# COMPACT_ATOMS: atom_id res chain seq x y z
N MET A 1 20.48 -4.58 -17.98
CA MET A 1 20.20 -6.02 -18.09
C MET A 1 18.90 -6.28 -17.33
N LEU A 2 17.78 -6.31 -18.05
CA LEU A 2 16.44 -6.53 -17.46
C LEU A 2 16.35 -8.00 -17.06
N GLN A 3 16.37 -8.29 -15.76
CA GLN A 3 15.96 -9.59 -15.27
C GLN A 3 14.45 -9.73 -15.53
N THR A 4 14.10 -10.60 -16.46
CA THR A 4 12.73 -11.08 -16.65
C THR A 4 12.33 -11.86 -15.40
N LEU A 5 11.44 -11.28 -14.60
CA LEU A 5 10.76 -11.99 -13.52
C LEU A 5 9.96 -13.17 -14.11
N PRO A 6 9.83 -14.30 -13.41
CA PRO A 6 9.08 -15.44 -13.92
C PRO A 6 7.65 -15.02 -14.21
N ALA A 7 7.08 -15.51 -15.32
CA ALA A 7 5.64 -15.45 -15.53
C ALA A 7 4.99 -16.18 -14.36
N TRP A 8 4.50 -15.43 -13.37
CA TRP A 8 3.73 -16.02 -12.29
C TRP A 8 2.56 -16.73 -12.95
N GLY A 9 2.42 -18.03 -12.65
CA GLY A 9 1.29 -18.81 -13.13
C GLY A 9 -0.02 -18.12 -12.75
N ARG A 10 -1.14 -18.53 -13.35
CA ARG A 10 -2.47 -18.08 -12.95
C ARG A 10 -2.80 -18.61 -11.54
N GLU A 11 -2.09 -18.17 -10.51
CA GLU A 11 -2.27 -18.51 -9.11
C GLU A 11 -2.37 -17.24 -8.29
N LEU A 12 -3.37 -17.18 -7.39
CA LEU A 12 -3.69 -16.01 -6.59
C LEU A 12 -3.86 -16.41 -5.13
N ARG A 13 -3.17 -15.70 -4.23
CA ARG A 13 -3.36 -15.82 -2.79
C ARG A 13 -4.55 -14.99 -2.36
N VAL A 14 -5.64 -15.65 -2.00
CA VAL A 14 -6.87 -14.99 -1.54
C VAL A 14 -6.82 -14.87 -0.02
N VAL A 15 -7.14 -13.70 0.51
CA VAL A 15 -7.10 -13.43 1.95
C VAL A 15 -8.42 -12.86 2.41
N ASP A 16 -9.02 -13.45 3.45
CA ASP A 16 -10.13 -12.84 4.18
C ASP A 16 -9.63 -11.75 5.13
N PRO A 17 -9.98 -10.47 4.93
CA PRO A 17 -9.68 -9.46 5.93
C PRO A 17 -10.64 -9.51 7.13
N GLN A 18 -11.69 -10.33 7.09
CA GLN A 18 -12.60 -10.51 8.22
C GLN A 18 -11.84 -11.08 9.43
N GLY A 19 -12.00 -10.44 10.58
CA GLY A 19 -11.30 -10.82 11.82
C GLY A 19 -9.92 -10.18 11.99
N LEU A 20 -9.32 -9.60 10.93
CA LEU A 20 -8.10 -8.81 11.08
C LEU A 20 -8.41 -7.45 11.70
N ASP A 21 -7.52 -6.98 12.58
CA ASP A 21 -7.58 -5.64 13.16
C ASP A 21 -7.03 -4.57 12.20
N GLY A 22 -7.09 -3.30 12.62
CA GLY A 22 -6.60 -2.17 11.82
C GLY A 22 -5.12 -2.31 11.41
N PRO A 23 -4.21 -2.56 12.36
CA PRO A 23 -2.80 -2.85 12.09
C PRO A 23 -2.55 -3.98 11.08
N GLU A 24 -3.18 -5.14 11.25
CA GLU A 24 -2.99 -6.30 10.37
C GLU A 24 -3.55 -6.03 8.96
N ARG A 25 -4.63 -5.26 8.86
CA ARG A 25 -5.18 -4.81 7.58
C ARG A 25 -4.21 -3.90 6.82
N VAL A 26 -3.57 -2.95 7.49
CA VAL A 26 -2.53 -2.11 6.87
C VAL A 26 -1.36 -2.96 6.38
N LEU A 27 -0.92 -3.91 7.21
CA LEU A 27 0.15 -4.83 6.84
C LEU A 27 -0.22 -5.61 5.58
N LEU A 28 -1.44 -6.17 5.54
CA LEU A 28 -1.97 -6.90 4.40
C LEU A 28 -2.09 -6.05 3.13
N ALA A 29 -2.59 -4.82 3.23
CA ALA A 29 -2.67 -3.92 2.07
C ALA A 29 -1.27 -3.58 1.52
N SER A 30 -0.28 -3.40 2.41
CA SER A 30 1.10 -3.15 1.97
C SER A 30 1.75 -4.36 1.29
N ILE A 31 1.48 -5.57 1.79
CA ILE A 31 1.87 -6.83 1.16
C ILE A 31 1.27 -6.92 -0.25
N GLN A 32 -0.05 -6.71 -0.38
CA GLN A 32 -0.72 -6.73 -1.67
C GLN A 32 -0.11 -5.70 -2.63
N GLY A 33 0.14 -4.47 -2.17
CA GLY A 33 0.71 -3.43 -3.03
C GLY A 33 2.11 -3.74 -3.53
N VAL A 34 2.99 -4.30 -2.69
CA VAL A 34 4.35 -4.69 -3.10
C VAL A 34 4.30 -5.88 -4.06
N LEU A 35 3.57 -6.95 -3.70
CA LEU A 35 3.55 -8.19 -4.49
C LEU A 35 2.83 -8.01 -5.83
N ASN A 36 1.79 -7.17 -5.87
CA ASN A 36 1.00 -6.98 -7.09
C ASN A 36 1.62 -6.01 -8.11
N ARG A 37 2.81 -5.46 -7.85
CA ARG A 37 3.43 -4.43 -8.70
C ARG A 37 3.66 -4.86 -10.15
N THR A 38 3.92 -6.14 -10.39
CA THR A 38 4.25 -6.67 -11.73
C THR A 38 3.30 -7.76 -12.23
N GLY A 39 2.26 -8.08 -11.44
CA GLY A 39 1.28 -9.12 -11.76
C GLY A 39 0.41 -9.44 -10.54
N ALA A 40 -0.72 -10.11 -10.72
CA ALA A 40 -1.60 -10.44 -9.60
C ALA A 40 -1.04 -11.60 -8.77
N VAL A 41 -0.77 -11.36 -7.48
CA VAL A 41 -0.23 -12.35 -6.54
C VAL A 41 -1.12 -12.51 -5.32
N VAL A 42 -1.60 -11.40 -4.75
CA VAL A 42 -2.48 -11.38 -3.57
C VAL A 42 -3.79 -10.68 -3.91
N TRP A 43 -4.89 -11.21 -3.39
CA TRP A 43 -6.20 -10.60 -3.46
C TRP A 43 -6.87 -10.61 -2.09
N VAL A 44 -7.04 -9.43 -1.51
CA VAL A 44 -7.89 -9.22 -0.34
C VAL A 44 -9.35 -9.33 -0.79
N GLN A 45 -10.05 -10.35 -0.29
CA GLN A 45 -11.45 -10.55 -0.65
C GLN A 45 -12.34 -9.46 -0.06
N GLY A 46 -13.50 -9.30 -0.70
CA GLY A 46 -14.55 -8.40 -0.24
C GLY A 46 -15.88 -8.77 -0.86
N PRO A 47 -16.98 -8.18 -0.37
CA PRO A 47 -18.30 -8.45 -0.90
C PRO A 47 -18.52 -7.83 -2.29
N GLY A 48 -19.66 -8.17 -2.90
CA GLY A 48 -20.13 -7.56 -4.14
C GLY A 48 -19.21 -7.84 -5.32
N MET A 49 -18.78 -6.79 -6.01
CA MET A 49 -17.95 -6.93 -7.22
C MET A 49 -16.63 -7.65 -6.94
N ASN A 50 -16.04 -7.52 -5.75
CA ASN A 50 -14.80 -8.21 -5.41
C ASN A 50 -14.98 -9.74 -5.42
N ALA A 51 -16.09 -10.24 -4.87
CA ALA A 51 -16.42 -11.67 -4.91
C ALA A 51 -16.70 -12.14 -6.34
N ARG A 52 -17.43 -11.32 -7.13
CA ARG A 52 -17.73 -11.63 -8.53
C ARG A 52 -16.46 -11.75 -9.39
N ILE A 53 -15.49 -10.87 -9.19
CA ILE A 53 -14.18 -10.91 -9.88
C ILE A 53 -13.44 -12.20 -9.55
N LEU A 54 -13.43 -12.64 -8.28
CA LEU A 54 -12.80 -13.91 -7.91
C LEU A 54 -13.47 -15.11 -8.59
N ASP A 55 -14.80 -15.10 -8.71
CA ASP A 55 -15.53 -16.16 -9.42
C ASP A 55 -15.19 -16.18 -10.92
N ASP A 56 -15.09 -15.00 -11.55
CA ASP A 56 -14.70 -14.88 -12.96
C ASP A 56 -13.26 -15.35 -13.17
N LEU A 57 -12.31 -14.96 -12.31
CA LEU A 57 -10.92 -15.44 -12.35
C LEU A 57 -10.85 -16.96 -12.19
N ARG A 58 -11.64 -17.54 -11.28
CA ARG A 58 -11.73 -19.00 -11.14
C ARG A 58 -12.24 -19.64 -12.44
N GLY A 59 -13.25 -19.05 -13.08
CA GLY A 59 -13.79 -19.49 -14.37
C GLY A 59 -12.79 -19.40 -15.53
N GLU A 60 -11.88 -18.44 -15.49
CA GLU A 60 -10.76 -18.28 -16.43
C GLU A 60 -9.58 -19.24 -16.17
N GLY A 61 -9.69 -20.11 -15.17
CA GLY A 61 -8.70 -21.11 -14.82
C GLY A 61 -7.60 -20.61 -13.87
N TRP A 62 -7.85 -19.55 -13.11
CA TRP A 62 -6.95 -19.16 -12.01
C TRP A 62 -7.08 -20.14 -10.84
N VAL A 63 -5.94 -20.55 -10.30
CA VAL A 63 -5.82 -21.31 -9.07
C VAL A 63 -5.89 -20.34 -7.90
N LEU A 64 -6.97 -20.41 -7.13
CA LEU A 64 -7.12 -19.58 -5.94
C LEU A 64 -6.64 -20.38 -4.71
N ARG A 65 -5.72 -19.81 -3.93
CA ARG A 65 -5.23 -20.40 -2.69
C ARG A 65 -5.50 -19.47 -1.51
N GLU A 66 -6.24 -19.96 -0.54
CA GLU A 66 -6.49 -19.22 0.69
C GLU A 66 -5.19 -19.01 1.50
N ALA A 67 -5.05 -17.82 2.06
CA ALA A 67 -4.06 -17.51 3.08
C ALA A 67 -4.75 -16.86 4.28
N SER A 68 -4.35 -17.27 5.48
CA SER A 68 -5.02 -16.90 6.74
C SER A 68 -4.75 -15.47 7.22
N GLY A 69 -4.12 -14.63 6.41
CA GLY A 69 -3.78 -13.24 6.77
C GLY A 69 -2.40 -12.80 6.27
N PRO A 70 -1.87 -11.69 6.80
CA PRO A 70 -0.60 -11.11 6.34
C PRO A 70 0.63 -11.94 6.73
N TRP A 71 0.63 -12.61 7.88
CA TRP A 71 1.82 -13.27 8.42
C TRP A 71 2.38 -14.42 7.56
N PRO A 72 1.56 -15.37 7.07
CA PRO A 72 2.06 -16.40 6.16
C PRO A 72 2.61 -15.80 4.86
N LEU A 73 1.96 -14.77 4.31
CA LEU A 73 2.39 -14.11 3.08
C LEU A 73 3.73 -13.40 3.26
N LEU A 74 3.93 -12.69 4.37
CA LEU A 74 5.22 -12.06 4.70
C LEU A 74 6.37 -13.06 4.71
N ARG A 75 6.15 -14.24 5.30
CA ARG A 75 7.17 -15.29 5.39
C ARG A 75 7.42 -15.96 4.05
N GLU A 76 6.35 -16.29 3.34
CA GLU A 76 6.41 -16.95 2.04
C GLU A 76 7.11 -16.07 0.99
N TYR A 77 6.76 -14.79 0.93
CA TYR A 77 7.31 -13.84 -0.05
C TYR A 77 8.43 -12.99 0.54
N ARG A 78 9.19 -13.51 1.51
CA ARG A 78 10.17 -12.71 2.27
C ARG A 78 11.12 -11.90 1.40
N GLN A 79 11.57 -12.48 0.29
CA GLN A 79 12.52 -11.87 -0.63
C GLN A 79 11.96 -10.67 -1.42
N ALA A 80 10.63 -10.49 -1.45
CA ALA A 80 10.01 -9.35 -2.09
C ALA A 80 10.08 -8.07 -1.24
N PHE A 81 10.36 -8.19 0.06
CA PHE A 81 10.30 -7.08 1.00
C PHE A 81 11.68 -6.70 1.52
N ALA A 82 12.02 -5.41 1.42
CA ALA A 82 13.30 -4.88 1.91
C ALA A 82 13.31 -4.66 3.44
N GLY A 83 12.14 -4.57 4.07
CA GLY A 83 12.00 -4.28 5.50
C GLY A 83 10.66 -3.63 5.83
N LEU A 84 10.63 -2.90 6.95
CA LEU A 84 9.44 -2.26 7.52
C LEU A 84 9.55 -0.74 7.45
N ILE A 85 8.42 -0.07 7.21
CA ILE A 85 8.24 1.36 7.49
C ILE A 85 7.21 1.49 8.59
N ILE A 86 7.56 2.18 9.68
CA ILE A 86 6.63 2.37 10.80
C ILE A 86 5.67 3.51 10.46
N GLY A 87 4.36 3.26 10.57
CA GLY A 87 3.30 4.24 10.39
C GLY A 87 2.07 3.86 11.18
N GLN A 88 1.46 4.82 11.88
CA GLN A 88 0.41 4.55 12.85
C GLN A 88 -1.00 4.74 12.29
N VAL A 89 -1.84 3.71 12.46
CA VAL A 89 -3.26 3.75 12.04
C VAL A 89 -3.98 4.97 12.62
N GLY A 90 -4.78 5.63 11.77
CA GLY A 90 -5.54 6.82 12.17
C GLY A 90 -4.74 8.13 12.18
N THR A 91 -3.46 8.11 11.80
CA THR A 91 -2.61 9.32 11.75
C THR A 91 -1.99 9.52 10.37
N GLU A 92 -1.62 10.76 10.02
CA GLU A 92 -0.98 11.06 8.73
C GLU A 92 0.33 10.28 8.50
N SER A 93 0.99 9.83 9.58
CA SER A 93 2.18 8.99 9.49
C SER A 93 1.92 7.68 8.71
N LEU A 94 0.69 7.18 8.69
CA LEU A 94 0.32 6.02 7.89
C LEU A 94 0.41 6.30 6.38
N ASN A 95 0.03 7.50 5.94
CA ASN A 95 0.15 7.90 4.53
C ASN A 95 1.62 8.15 4.15
N GLY A 96 2.39 8.73 5.06
CA GLY A 96 3.84 8.83 4.93
C GLY A 96 4.50 7.46 4.78
N ALA A 97 4.13 6.50 5.63
CA ALA A 97 4.63 5.12 5.56
C ALA A 97 4.19 4.40 4.28
N THR A 98 2.95 4.62 3.83
CA THR A 98 2.41 4.08 2.55
C THR A 98 3.25 4.57 1.37
N THR A 99 3.56 5.87 1.32
CA THR A 99 4.43 6.46 0.28
C THR A 99 5.82 5.82 0.30
N LEU A 100 6.46 5.77 1.47
CA LEU A 100 7.82 5.23 1.61
C LEU A 100 7.87 3.73 1.25
N ALA A 101 6.88 2.95 1.68
CA ALA A 101 6.76 1.53 1.35
C ALA A 101 6.75 1.30 -0.17
N GLY A 102 6.02 2.13 -0.92
CA GLY A 102 6.02 2.10 -2.38
C GLY A 102 7.39 2.41 -3.00
N LEU A 103 8.19 3.28 -2.38
CA LEU A 103 9.51 3.66 -2.86
C LEU A 103 10.63 2.67 -2.50
N THR A 104 10.42 1.81 -1.51
CA THR A 104 11.47 0.94 -0.96
C THR A 104 11.16 -0.55 -1.02
N ASN A 105 10.01 -0.94 -1.58
CA ASN A 105 9.51 -2.32 -1.51
C ASN A 105 9.45 -2.82 -0.05
N ALA A 106 8.95 -1.99 0.84
CA ALA A 106 8.79 -2.32 2.26
C ALA A 106 7.32 -2.54 2.59
N VAL A 107 7.05 -3.21 3.70
CA VAL A 107 5.71 -3.28 4.27
C VAL A 107 5.51 -2.16 5.29
N VAL A 108 4.25 -1.78 5.51
CA VAL A 108 3.90 -0.82 6.54
C VAL A 108 3.58 -1.56 7.83
N ALA A 109 4.24 -1.16 8.91
CA ALA A 109 4.02 -1.72 10.24
C ALA A 109 3.44 -0.65 11.17
N ASP A 110 2.26 -0.91 11.75
CA ASP A 110 1.77 -0.15 12.89
C ASP A 110 2.68 -0.39 14.10
N PRO A 111 2.89 0.61 14.99
CA PRO A 111 3.71 0.44 16.20
C PRO A 111 3.40 -0.81 17.01
N SER A 112 2.13 -1.23 17.06
CA SER A 112 1.71 -2.45 17.77
C SER A 112 2.27 -3.75 17.16
N LEU A 113 2.71 -3.74 15.91
CA LEU A 113 3.25 -4.91 15.20
C LEU A 113 4.78 -4.92 15.12
N VAL A 114 5.44 -3.80 15.44
CA VAL A 114 6.89 -3.61 15.23
C VAL A 114 7.71 -4.63 16.00
N ASP A 115 7.46 -4.80 17.30
CA ASP A 115 8.25 -5.71 18.14
C ASP A 115 8.21 -7.16 17.60
N ARG A 116 7.02 -7.61 17.19
CA ARG A 116 6.85 -8.93 16.57
C ARG A 116 7.63 -9.06 15.27
N LEU A 117 7.52 -8.07 14.37
CA LEU A 117 8.21 -8.10 13.08
C LEU A 117 9.74 -8.04 13.25
N VAL A 118 10.23 -7.22 14.17
CA VAL A 118 11.67 -7.16 14.49
C VAL A 118 12.15 -8.49 15.07
N ALA A 119 11.36 -9.14 15.95
CA ALA A 119 11.67 -10.47 16.47
C ALA A 119 11.69 -11.55 15.36
N GLU A 120 10.88 -11.41 14.31
CA GLU A 120 10.92 -12.23 13.09
C GLU A 120 12.06 -11.81 12.11
N GLY A 121 12.94 -10.91 12.54
CA GLY A 121 14.16 -10.51 11.83
C GLY A 121 13.93 -9.51 10.70
N TRP A 122 12.84 -8.74 10.72
CA TRP A 122 12.59 -7.70 9.72
C TRP A 122 13.27 -6.39 10.09
N PRO A 123 14.12 -5.81 9.23
CA PRO A 123 14.79 -4.55 9.52
C PRO A 123 13.80 -3.38 9.42
N VAL A 124 13.88 -2.44 10.36
CA VAL A 124 13.19 -1.15 10.27
C VAL A 124 13.98 -0.22 9.35
N LEU A 125 13.37 0.23 8.26
CA LEU A 125 14.01 1.11 7.28
C LEU A 125 13.74 2.60 7.56
N ALA A 126 12.56 2.93 8.08
CA ALA A 126 12.19 4.27 8.48
C ALA A 126 11.02 4.28 9.47
N ASP A 127 10.89 5.37 10.21
CA ASP A 127 9.71 5.68 11.03
C ASP A 127 9.07 6.97 10.51
N ALA A 128 7.84 6.88 10.00
CA ALA A 128 7.11 8.02 9.46
C ALA A 128 6.46 8.88 10.54
N ARG A 129 6.33 8.38 11.79
CA ARG A 129 5.70 9.13 12.90
C ARG A 129 6.54 10.32 13.35
N SER A 130 7.85 10.25 13.13
CA SER A 130 8.79 11.33 13.45
C SER A 130 8.93 12.37 12.35
N ARG A 131 8.12 12.28 11.28
CA ARG A 131 8.27 13.11 10.07
C ARG A 131 7.00 13.90 9.78
N SER A 132 7.19 15.17 9.40
CA SER A 132 6.09 16.00 8.89
C SER A 132 5.80 15.68 7.43
N THR A 133 4.55 15.89 7.00
CA THR A 133 4.15 15.78 5.58
C THR A 133 5.03 16.63 4.66
N ALA A 134 5.35 17.86 5.07
CA ALA A 134 6.20 18.76 4.30
C ALA A 134 7.63 18.20 4.12
N SER A 135 8.23 17.67 5.19
CA SER A 135 9.56 17.05 5.12
C SER A 135 9.57 15.78 4.26
N LEU A 136 8.53 14.95 4.37
CA LEU A 136 8.34 13.76 3.55
C LEU A 136 8.20 14.13 2.08
N TRP A 137 7.39 15.13 1.76
CA TRP A 137 7.22 15.61 0.40
C TRP A 137 8.55 16.11 -0.18
N ALA A 138 9.28 16.97 0.55
CA ALA A 138 10.55 17.51 0.09
C ALA A 138 11.58 16.40 -0.24
N GLU A 139 11.65 15.35 0.58
CA GLU A 139 12.53 14.20 0.37
C GLU A 139 12.10 13.30 -0.79
N THR A 140 10.78 13.07 -0.92
CA THR A 140 10.26 12.00 -1.78
C THR A 140 9.75 12.48 -3.14
N ARG A 141 9.44 13.78 -3.32
CA ARG A 141 8.80 14.34 -4.52
C ARG A 141 9.50 14.01 -5.85
N ALA A 142 10.81 13.80 -5.83
CA ALA A 142 11.59 13.47 -7.03
C ALA A 142 11.53 11.96 -7.38
N ARG A 143 11.10 11.12 -6.44
CA ARG A 143 11.10 9.66 -6.53
C ARG A 143 9.70 9.06 -6.64
N VAL A 144 8.68 9.72 -6.09
CA VAL A 144 7.28 9.31 -6.25
C VAL A 144 6.87 9.29 -7.71
N ALA A 145 5.94 8.40 -8.05
CA ALA A 145 5.42 8.29 -9.39
C ALA A 145 4.78 9.60 -9.86
N ARG A 146 5.02 9.92 -11.13
CA ARG A 146 4.50 11.11 -11.80
C ARG A 146 3.07 10.86 -12.28
N GLY A 147 2.26 11.91 -12.34
CA GLY A 147 0.89 11.84 -12.86
C GLY A 147 -0.11 11.08 -11.98
N VAL A 148 0.26 10.74 -10.74
CA VAL A 148 -0.64 10.08 -9.79
C VAL A 148 -0.41 10.56 -8.36
N MET A 149 -1.51 10.79 -7.65
CA MET A 149 -1.57 11.09 -6.22
C MET A 149 -2.70 10.28 -5.60
N VAL A 150 -2.57 9.93 -4.33
CA VAL A 150 -3.62 9.24 -3.57
C VAL A 150 -3.97 10.07 -2.34
N HIS A 151 -5.23 10.51 -2.25
CA HIS A 151 -5.77 11.21 -1.10
C HIS A 151 -6.47 10.22 -0.17
N GLN A 152 -5.84 9.93 0.96
CA GLN A 152 -6.20 8.74 1.73
C GLN A 152 -6.45 9.04 3.20
N GLU A 153 -7.70 8.95 3.63
CA GLU A 153 -8.05 9.08 5.03
C GLU A 153 -7.24 8.10 5.91
N PRO A 154 -6.51 8.59 6.93
CA PRO A 154 -5.63 7.76 7.76
C PRO A 154 -6.31 6.61 8.53
N SER A 155 -7.62 6.70 8.76
CA SER A 155 -8.41 5.66 9.43
C SER A 155 -8.71 4.46 8.52
N LYS A 156 -8.64 4.63 7.19
CA LYS A 156 -8.92 3.57 6.21
C LYS A 156 -7.70 2.66 6.06
N THR A 157 -7.80 1.43 6.55
CA THR A 157 -6.66 0.52 6.70
C THR A 157 -6.37 -0.38 5.50
N LEU A 158 -7.34 -0.60 4.60
CA LEU A 158 -7.18 -1.44 3.41
C LEU A 158 -7.17 -0.64 2.11
N HIS A 159 -8.33 -0.12 1.73
CA HIS A 159 -8.63 0.44 0.42
C HIS A 159 -7.57 1.42 -0.06
N LEU A 160 -7.17 1.31 -1.33
CA LEU A 160 -6.23 2.20 -2.05
C LEU A 160 -4.77 2.21 -1.56
N ARG A 161 -4.45 1.68 -0.37
CA ARG A 161 -3.06 1.66 0.10
C ARG A 161 -2.20 0.71 -0.72
N ASP A 162 -2.78 -0.43 -1.10
CA ASP A 162 -2.17 -1.39 -2.00
C ASP A 162 -1.88 -0.75 -3.38
N LEU A 163 -2.84 -0.02 -3.94
CA LEU A 163 -2.67 0.71 -5.20
C LEU A 163 -1.61 1.82 -5.07
N ALA A 164 -1.62 2.58 -3.98
CA ALA A 164 -0.64 3.63 -3.73
C ALA A 164 0.79 3.05 -3.67
N ILE A 165 0.97 1.93 -2.98
CA ILE A 165 2.25 1.24 -2.85
C ILE A 165 2.69 0.60 -4.18
N SER A 166 1.76 0.00 -4.93
CA SER A 166 2.10 -0.63 -6.21
C SER A 166 2.56 0.41 -7.24
N LEU A 167 1.92 1.58 -7.24
CA LEU A 167 2.27 2.69 -8.12
C LEU A 167 3.47 3.51 -7.61
N GLY A 168 3.83 3.43 -6.33
CA GLY A 168 4.80 4.34 -5.73
C GLY A 168 4.29 5.78 -5.65
N ALA A 169 2.99 5.95 -5.41
CA ALA A 169 2.31 7.24 -5.44
C ALA A 169 2.56 8.07 -4.17
N TRP A 170 2.55 9.40 -4.32
CA TRP A 170 2.45 10.30 -3.17
C TRP A 170 1.08 10.14 -2.51
N THR A 171 1.08 9.79 -1.22
CA THR A 171 -0.13 9.56 -0.43
C THR A 171 -0.22 10.56 0.71
N VAL A 172 -1.35 11.27 0.83
CA VAL A 172 -1.55 12.31 1.85
C VAL A 172 -3.04 12.52 2.13
N TYR A 173 -3.41 13.18 3.23
CA TYR A 173 -4.80 13.59 3.51
C TYR A 173 -5.00 14.94 4.24
N THR A 174 -3.95 15.43 4.89
CA THR A 174 -4.01 16.58 5.79
C THR A 174 -3.44 17.87 5.22
N GLU A 175 -3.09 17.88 3.95
CA GLU A 175 -2.58 19.07 3.27
C GLU A 175 -3.67 20.12 3.04
N THR A 176 -3.27 21.39 3.01
CA THR A 176 -4.14 22.50 2.60
C THR A 176 -4.43 22.44 1.10
N ALA A 177 -5.49 23.11 0.64
CA ALA A 177 -5.79 23.21 -0.79
C ALA A 177 -4.61 23.78 -1.62
N SER A 178 -3.90 24.77 -1.07
CA SER A 178 -2.72 25.34 -1.73
C SER A 178 -1.56 24.35 -1.87
N GLU A 179 -1.31 23.55 -0.85
CA GLU A 179 -0.28 22.50 -0.87
C GLU A 179 -0.68 21.38 -1.85
N ARG A 180 -1.96 20.97 -1.86
CA ARG A 180 -2.46 19.99 -2.83
C ARG A 180 -2.25 20.46 -4.26
N ILE A 181 -2.65 21.69 -4.60
CA ILE A 181 -2.44 22.26 -5.93
C ILE A 181 -0.96 22.24 -6.30
N HIS A 182 -0.09 22.68 -5.38
CA HIS A 182 1.35 22.67 -5.61
C HIS A 182 1.88 21.26 -5.84
N GLN A 183 1.46 20.28 -5.03
CA GLN A 183 1.88 18.88 -5.15
C GLN A 183 1.39 18.28 -6.48
N VAL A 184 0.12 18.47 -6.85
CA VAL A 184 -0.45 17.99 -8.12
C VAL A 184 0.28 18.58 -9.33
N GLN A 185 0.50 19.89 -9.36
CA GLN A 185 1.28 20.54 -10.41
C GLN A 185 2.71 19.98 -10.45
N ALA A 186 3.31 19.82 -9.28
CA ALA A 186 4.65 19.27 -9.14
C ALA A 186 4.73 17.79 -9.50
N LEU A 187 3.63 17.03 -9.63
CA LEU A 187 3.58 15.65 -10.12
C LEU A 187 3.42 15.57 -11.66
N GLY A 188 3.05 16.68 -12.30
CA GLY A 188 3.04 16.84 -13.76
C GLY A 188 1.63 17.02 -14.36
N PRO A 189 1.54 17.24 -15.69
CA PRO A 189 0.28 17.41 -16.38
C PRO A 189 -0.58 16.14 -16.31
N HIS A 190 -1.90 16.31 -16.35
CA HIS A 190 -2.88 15.21 -16.28
C HIS A 190 -2.74 14.30 -15.06
N THR A 191 -2.23 14.84 -13.94
CA THR A 191 -2.15 14.09 -12.68
C THR A 191 -3.54 13.65 -12.22
N ARG A 192 -3.68 12.35 -11.97
CA ARG A 192 -4.91 11.75 -11.42
C ARG A 192 -4.80 11.66 -9.91
N VAL A 193 -5.82 12.14 -9.22
CA VAL A 193 -5.94 12.03 -7.77
C VAL A 193 -6.98 10.96 -7.47
N PHE A 194 -6.54 9.85 -6.86
CA PHE A 194 -7.44 8.81 -6.36
C PHE A 194 -7.80 9.06 -4.90
N GLY A 195 -8.92 8.52 -4.45
CA GLY A 195 -9.29 8.52 -3.03
C GLY A 195 -10.43 9.46 -2.69
N TRP A 196 -10.42 9.97 -1.47
CA TRP A 196 -11.53 10.74 -0.92
C TRP A 196 -11.05 12.08 -0.43
N GLY A 197 -11.70 13.15 -0.89
CA GLY A 197 -11.60 14.45 -0.25
C GLY A 197 -12.41 14.53 1.04
N ARG A 198 -12.13 15.55 1.85
CA ARG A 198 -12.99 15.93 3.00
C ARG A 198 -14.31 16.54 2.56
N ASP A 199 -14.29 17.17 1.38
CA ASP A 199 -15.42 17.83 0.73
C ASP A 199 -15.26 17.64 -0.78
N GLU A 200 -16.33 17.23 -1.46
CA GLU A 200 -16.36 17.05 -2.91
C GLU A 200 -16.26 18.39 -3.67
N LEU A 201 -16.60 19.51 -3.03
CA LEU A 201 -16.52 20.85 -3.60
C LEU A 201 -15.13 21.49 -3.47
N GLU A 202 -14.32 21.00 -2.53
CA GLU A 202 -12.94 21.47 -2.34
C GLU A 202 -11.92 20.60 -3.10
N PHE A 203 -12.36 19.49 -3.69
CA PHE A 203 -11.49 18.46 -4.29
C PHE A 203 -11.17 18.69 -5.76
#